data_AF-A0A7Z6Y6A8-F1
#
_entry.id   AF-A0A7Z6Y6A8-F1
#
_cell.length_a   1.000
_cell.length_b   1.000
_cell.length_c   1.000
_cell.angle_alpha   90.00
_cell.angle_beta   90.00
_cell.angle_gamma   90.00
#
_symmetry.space_group_name_H-M   'P 1'
#
loop_
_entity.id
_entity.type
_entity.pdbx_description
1 polymer ?
#
loop_
_entity_poly.entity_id
_entity_poly.type
_entity_poly.pdbx_seq_one_letter_code
_entity_poly.pdbx_strand_id
1 'polypeptide(L)'
;MADGTLVPADRVSFPLIPATNYGGVSRPELRYTGAVNSLQVLDFGPGFRPEDSSGILTNEPPKSGVGSYGLLVPQVDADGIDVGGVRDVYLGAPIGTYTGWNTFRPEFFDGGFCNFQGSFLPFAATKKERVAAGDPRLSLEERYPTKEAYVSAVSKAADLLVEARMLLPEDRERLVKEAQEKGVRVGP
;
A
#
# COMPACT_ATOMS: atom_id res chain seq x y z
N MET A 1 -16.97 5.10 6.44
CA MET A 1 -16.67 3.70 6.83
C MET A 1 -17.47 2.66 6.04
N ALA A 2 -18.41 3.07 5.16
CA ALA A 2 -19.39 2.14 4.58
C ALA A 2 -18.91 1.35 3.34
N ASP A 3 -17.77 1.71 2.74
CA ASP A 3 -17.29 1.11 1.49
C ASP A 3 -16.20 0.05 1.67
N GLY A 4 -15.77 -0.23 2.92
CA GLY A 4 -14.78 -1.27 3.24
C GLY A 4 -13.33 -0.92 2.94
N THR A 5 -13.02 0.32 2.56
CA THR A 5 -11.65 0.77 2.25
C THR A 5 -10.75 0.96 3.47
N LEU A 6 -11.35 1.07 4.67
CA LEU A 6 -10.66 1.11 5.95
C LEU A 6 -11.16 -0.04 6.84
N VAL A 7 -10.23 -0.81 7.41
CA VAL A 7 -10.52 -1.98 8.24
C VAL A 7 -9.67 -2.00 9.51
N PRO A 8 -10.11 -2.69 10.59
CA PRO A 8 -9.22 -3.03 11.69
C PRO A 8 -7.94 -3.71 11.18
N ALA A 9 -6.81 -3.43 11.82
CA ALA A 9 -5.50 -3.93 11.35
C ALA A 9 -5.46 -5.45 11.18
N ASP A 10 -6.04 -6.20 12.11
CA ASP A 10 -6.14 -7.67 12.05
C ASP A 10 -7.03 -8.20 10.91
N ARG A 11 -7.69 -7.32 10.15
CA ARG A 11 -8.58 -7.66 9.01
C ARG A 11 -8.05 -7.20 7.66
N VAL A 12 -6.84 -6.66 7.57
CA VAL A 12 -6.21 -6.37 6.29
C VAL A 12 -5.93 -7.67 5.55
N SER A 13 -6.43 -7.79 4.32
CA SER A 13 -6.30 -8.97 3.47
C SER A 13 -5.05 -8.86 2.59
N PHE A 14 -3.89 -8.64 3.20
CA PHE A 14 -2.64 -8.49 2.46
C PHE A 14 -2.14 -9.85 1.94
N PRO A 15 -1.85 -9.98 0.63
CA PRO A 15 -1.37 -11.24 0.08
C PRO A 15 0.03 -11.55 0.61
N LEU A 16 0.33 -12.83 0.76
CA LEU A 16 1.70 -13.25 0.98
C LEU A 16 2.52 -12.95 -0.28
N ILE A 17 3.58 -12.14 -0.15
CA ILE A 17 4.48 -11.86 -1.28
C ILE A 17 5.79 -12.62 -1.06
N PRO A 18 6.13 -13.59 -1.92
CA PRO A 18 7.32 -14.42 -1.72
C PRO A 18 8.61 -13.59 -1.77
N ALA A 19 9.71 -14.18 -1.32
CA ALA A 19 11.02 -13.56 -1.42
C ALA A 19 11.36 -13.23 -2.88
N THR A 20 11.91 -12.05 -3.12
CA THR A 20 12.23 -11.57 -4.47
C THR A 20 13.67 -11.06 -4.54
N ASN A 21 14.24 -11.10 -5.74
CA ASN A 21 15.50 -10.43 -6.04
C ASN A 21 15.20 -9.27 -6.99
N TYR A 22 15.39 -8.04 -6.54
CA TYR A 22 15.13 -6.85 -7.35
C TYR A 22 16.24 -5.81 -7.18
N GLY A 23 16.75 -5.28 -8.29
CA GLY A 23 17.82 -4.28 -8.27
C GLY A 23 19.12 -4.77 -7.61
N GLY A 24 19.41 -6.08 -7.67
CA GLY A 24 20.57 -6.68 -7.00
C GLY A 24 20.41 -6.85 -5.48
N VAL A 25 19.21 -6.60 -4.94
CA VAL A 25 18.91 -6.76 -3.52
C VAL A 25 17.96 -7.93 -3.33
N SER A 26 18.40 -8.92 -2.54
CA SER A 26 17.53 -9.97 -2.05
C SER A 26 16.61 -9.41 -0.98
N ARG A 27 15.31 -9.63 -1.14
CA ARG A 27 14.28 -9.22 -0.21
C ARG A 27 13.62 -10.46 0.37
N PRO A 28 13.48 -10.56 1.70
CA PRO A 28 12.73 -11.65 2.29
C PRO A 28 11.27 -11.58 1.83
N GLU A 29 10.56 -12.67 2.07
CA GLU A 29 9.11 -12.71 1.92
C GLU A 29 8.45 -11.61 2.76
N LEU A 30 7.49 -10.91 2.17
CA LEU A 30 6.77 -9.82 2.83
C LEU A 30 5.44 -10.33 3.38
N ARG A 31 5.26 -10.16 4.69
CA ARG A 31 4.03 -10.45 5.43
C ARG A 31 3.53 -9.19 6.10
N TYR A 32 2.23 -8.97 6.06
CA TYR A 32 1.61 -7.93 6.86
C TYR A 32 1.61 -8.35 8.33
N THR A 33 2.12 -7.48 9.21
CA THR A 33 2.35 -7.80 10.62
C THR A 33 1.18 -7.43 11.52
N GLY A 34 0.21 -6.65 11.02
CA GLY A 34 -0.85 -6.06 11.85
C GLY A 34 -0.34 -5.04 12.88
N ALA A 35 0.94 -4.65 12.80
CA ALA A 35 1.54 -3.71 13.74
C ALA A 35 0.91 -2.32 13.58
N VAL A 36 0.33 -1.83 14.67
CA VAL A 36 -0.23 -0.48 14.77
C VAL A 36 0.21 0.16 16.08
N ASN A 37 0.35 1.49 16.07
CA ASN A 37 0.59 2.24 17.30
C ASN A 37 -0.73 2.39 18.05
N SER A 38 -0.91 1.62 19.12
CA SER A 38 -2.11 1.70 19.96
C SER A 38 -2.32 3.12 20.49
N LEU A 39 -3.51 3.68 20.28
CA LEU A 39 -3.88 4.99 20.81
C LEU A 39 -4.82 4.80 22.00
N GLN A 40 -4.29 5.01 23.20
CA GLN A 40 -5.06 5.01 24.44
C GLN A 40 -5.70 6.37 24.65
N VAL A 41 -6.90 6.38 25.23
CA VAL A 41 -7.47 7.61 25.76
C VAL A 41 -6.63 8.00 26.98
N LEU A 42 -6.11 9.23 27.01
CA LEU A 42 -5.32 9.72 28.12
C LEU A 42 -6.21 10.35 29.20
N ASP A 43 -5.94 10.03 30.46
CA ASP A 43 -6.60 10.61 31.63
C ASP A 43 -5.73 11.74 32.22
N PHE A 44 -6.14 12.96 31.94
CA PHE A 44 -5.52 14.19 32.42
C PHE A 44 -6.07 14.68 33.77
N GLY A 45 -6.94 13.88 34.41
CA GLY A 45 -7.58 14.16 35.68
C GLY A 45 -8.92 14.91 35.55
N PRO A 46 -9.69 14.98 36.65
CA PRO A 46 -11.10 15.38 36.62
C PRO A 46 -11.33 16.87 36.31
N GLY A 47 -10.29 17.71 36.38
CA GLY A 47 -10.37 19.13 36.04
C GLY A 47 -10.34 19.40 34.53
N PHE A 48 -9.94 18.42 33.72
CA PHE A 48 -9.83 18.54 32.27
C PHE A 48 -11.11 18.06 31.59
N ARG A 49 -11.58 18.82 30.60
CA ARG A 49 -12.73 18.48 29.75
C ARG A 49 -12.23 18.13 28.35
N PRO A 50 -12.22 16.84 27.98
CA PRO A 50 -11.68 16.39 26.69
C PRO A 50 -12.54 16.81 25.50
N GLU A 51 -13.83 17.08 25.69
CA GLU A 51 -14.78 17.37 24.60
C GLU A 51 -14.46 18.67 23.87
N ASP A 52 -13.90 19.64 24.57
CA ASP A 52 -13.56 20.97 24.07
C ASP A 52 -12.10 21.39 24.39
N SER A 53 -11.28 20.45 24.87
CA SER A 53 -9.89 20.67 25.28
C SER A 53 -9.71 21.79 26.31
N SER A 54 -10.63 21.92 27.27
CA SER A 54 -10.62 23.01 28.26
C SER A 54 -10.50 22.53 29.71
N GLY A 55 -10.46 23.47 30.66
CA GLY A 55 -10.31 23.16 32.09
C GLY A 55 -8.85 23.15 32.53
N ILE A 56 -8.55 22.38 33.58
CA ILE A 56 -7.24 22.33 34.23
C ILE A 56 -6.70 20.89 34.19
N LEU A 57 -5.54 20.71 33.58
CA LEU A 57 -4.76 19.48 33.62
C LEU A 57 -4.30 19.25 35.07
N THR A 58 -4.75 18.16 35.69
CA THR A 58 -4.46 17.86 37.11
C THR A 58 -3.57 16.63 37.29
N ASN A 59 -3.40 15.82 36.23
CA ASN A 59 -2.44 14.73 36.18
C ASN A 59 -1.37 15.03 35.11
N GLU A 60 -0.13 15.25 35.53
CA GLU A 60 1.04 15.36 34.65
C GLU A 60 2.19 14.48 35.19
N PRO A 61 2.62 13.43 34.46
CA PRO A 61 2.10 12.99 33.16
C PRO A 61 0.69 12.39 33.25
N PRO A 62 -0.08 12.40 32.15
CA PRO A 62 -1.41 11.78 32.12
C PRO A 62 -1.31 10.27 32.37
N LYS A 63 -2.37 9.72 32.95
CA LYS A 63 -2.51 8.28 33.13
C LYS A 63 -3.11 7.66 31.87
N SER A 64 -2.88 6.37 31.66
CA SER A 64 -3.65 5.61 30.68
C SER A 64 -5.11 5.51 31.15
N GLY A 65 -6.03 6.00 30.33
CA GLY A 65 -7.47 5.82 30.55
C GLY A 65 -7.93 4.40 30.19
N VAL A 66 -9.19 4.10 30.50
CA VAL A 66 -9.80 2.77 30.27
C VAL A 66 -10.28 2.54 28.84
N GLY A 67 -10.31 3.60 28.02
CA GLY A 67 -10.72 3.54 26.61
C GLY A 67 -9.54 3.46 25.64
N SER A 68 -9.79 2.90 24.47
CA SER A 68 -8.89 2.92 23.33
C SER A 68 -9.61 3.37 22.07
N TYR A 69 -8.88 4.02 21.16
CA TYR A 69 -9.42 4.37 19.86
C TYR A 69 -9.37 3.14 18.94
N GLY A 70 -10.46 2.90 18.22
CA GLY A 70 -10.48 1.91 17.15
C GLY A 70 -9.60 2.39 16.00
N LEU A 71 -8.44 1.76 15.84
CA LEU A 71 -7.51 2.07 14.75
C LEU A 71 -7.93 1.33 13.49
N LEU A 72 -8.19 2.09 12.44
CA LEU A 72 -8.46 1.56 11.11
C LEU A 72 -7.29 1.90 10.19
N VAL A 73 -6.98 0.97 9.30
CA VAL A 73 -5.92 1.08 8.29
C VAL A 73 -6.49 0.79 6.90
N PRO A 74 -5.83 1.25 5.82
CA PRO A 74 -6.24 0.94 4.46
C PRO A 74 -6.34 -0.57 4.22
N GLN A 75 -7.43 -1.00 3.59
CA GLN A 75 -7.50 -2.31 2.95
C GLN A 75 -6.72 -2.29 1.65
N VAL A 76 -6.25 -3.45 1.20
CA VAL A 76 -5.52 -3.64 -0.05
C VAL A 76 -6.29 -4.50 -1.05
N ASP A 77 -5.94 -4.36 -2.33
CA ASP A 77 -6.40 -5.24 -3.40
C ASP A 77 -5.62 -6.57 -3.42
N ALA A 78 -5.93 -7.44 -4.40
CA ALA A 78 -5.28 -8.74 -4.55
C ALA A 78 -3.76 -8.65 -4.81
N ASP A 79 -3.27 -7.49 -5.22
CA ASP A 79 -1.86 -7.22 -5.44
C ASP A 79 -1.19 -6.58 -4.21
N GLY A 80 -1.92 -6.39 -3.10
CA GLY A 80 -1.39 -5.77 -1.89
C GLY A 80 -1.23 -4.25 -2.01
N ILE A 81 -1.95 -3.62 -2.95
CA ILE A 81 -1.95 -2.16 -3.15
C ILE A 81 -3.19 -1.56 -2.48
N ASP A 82 -3.03 -0.46 -1.74
CA ASP A 82 -4.13 0.21 -1.04
C ASP A 82 -5.32 0.53 -1.97
N VAL A 83 -6.53 0.12 -1.57
CA VAL A 83 -7.75 0.32 -2.39
C VAL A 83 -8.26 1.76 -2.28
N GLY A 84 -8.01 2.41 -1.13
CA GLY A 84 -8.39 3.79 -0.87
C GLY A 84 -7.41 4.82 -1.41
N GLY A 85 -7.78 6.10 -1.34
CA GLY A 85 -6.94 7.22 -1.76
C GLY A 85 -6.98 7.50 -3.27
N VAL A 86 -6.07 8.36 -3.72
CA VAL A 86 -5.92 8.70 -5.15
C VAL A 86 -4.92 7.75 -5.77
N ARG A 87 -5.41 6.83 -6.61
CA ARG A 87 -4.57 5.84 -7.29
C ARG A 87 -4.03 6.45 -8.57
N ASP A 88 -2.73 6.72 -8.60
CA ASP A 88 -2.08 7.21 -9.82
C ASP A 88 -2.15 6.20 -10.98
N VAL A 89 -1.71 6.61 -12.17
CA VAL A 89 -1.73 5.77 -13.38
C VAL A 89 -0.95 4.47 -13.20
N TYR A 90 0.12 4.48 -12.40
CA TYR A 90 1.00 3.34 -12.16
C TYR A 90 0.43 2.37 -11.13
N LEU A 91 -0.39 2.84 -10.19
CA LEU A 91 -1.20 2.01 -9.30
C LEU A 91 -2.43 1.42 -10.02
N GLY A 92 -2.89 2.09 -11.09
CA GLY A 92 -3.94 1.57 -11.98
C GLY A 92 -3.43 0.56 -13.03
N ALA A 93 -2.16 0.65 -13.41
CA ALA A 93 -1.44 -0.30 -14.27
C ALA A 93 -0.17 -0.83 -13.56
N PRO A 94 -0.32 -1.60 -12.46
CA PRO A 94 0.79 -1.99 -11.61
C PRO A 94 1.70 -2.99 -12.30
N ILE A 95 2.99 -2.91 -11.99
CA ILE A 95 4.04 -3.90 -12.34
C ILE A 95 4.60 -4.62 -11.11
N GLY A 96 4.02 -4.34 -9.94
CA GLY A 96 4.43 -4.82 -8.64
C GLY A 96 3.49 -4.29 -7.57
N THR A 97 3.69 -4.75 -6.34
CA THR A 97 3.04 -4.18 -5.15
C THR A 97 3.75 -2.89 -4.77
N TYR A 98 2.96 -1.85 -4.55
CA TYR A 98 3.37 -0.57 -3.98
C TYR A 98 2.68 -0.43 -2.63
N THR A 99 3.47 -0.32 -1.55
CA THR A 99 2.92 -0.13 -0.20
C THR A 99 3.72 0.91 0.56
N GLY A 100 3.08 1.60 1.52
CA GLY A 100 3.68 2.69 2.30
C GLY A 100 4.67 2.26 3.39
N TRP A 101 4.85 0.96 3.61
CA TRP A 101 5.69 0.41 4.67
C TRP A 101 6.70 -0.61 4.14
N ASN A 102 7.65 -0.98 4.99
CA ASN A 102 8.68 -1.98 4.69
C ASN A 102 8.96 -2.84 5.92
N THR A 103 9.67 -3.95 5.76
CA THR A 103 10.18 -4.75 6.87
C THR A 103 11.68 -4.57 7.00
N PHE A 104 12.20 -4.82 8.20
CA PHE A 104 13.64 -4.87 8.40
C PHE A 104 14.23 -6.06 7.64
N ARG A 105 15.54 -5.98 7.35
CA ARG A 105 16.24 -7.19 6.91
C ARG A 105 16.30 -8.18 8.09
N PRO A 106 16.26 -9.49 7.83
CA PRO A 106 16.22 -10.50 8.88
C PRO A 106 17.37 -10.38 9.89
N GLU A 107 18.54 -9.91 9.46
CA GLU A 107 19.72 -9.77 10.31
C GLU A 107 19.61 -8.65 11.35
N PHE A 108 18.70 -7.69 11.15
CA PHE A 108 18.47 -6.58 12.09
C PHE A 108 17.24 -6.82 12.95
N PHE A 109 16.10 -7.13 12.33
CA PHE A 109 14.86 -7.43 13.04
C PHE A 109 13.93 -8.28 12.15
N ASP A 110 14.09 -9.59 12.21
CA ASP A 110 13.32 -10.52 11.39
C ASP A 110 11.81 -10.40 11.62
N GLY A 111 11.06 -10.23 10.52
CA GLY A 111 9.62 -9.93 10.54
C GLY A 111 9.23 -8.59 11.16
N GLY A 112 10.20 -7.75 11.53
CA GLY A 112 9.96 -6.46 12.16
C GLY A 112 9.47 -5.39 11.18
N PHE A 113 8.51 -4.58 11.60
CA PHE A 113 8.03 -3.43 10.85
C PHE A 113 9.10 -2.33 10.79
N CYS A 114 9.53 -1.95 9.58
CA CYS A 114 10.53 -0.91 9.33
C CYS A 114 9.89 0.35 8.76
N ASN A 115 9.36 1.19 9.64
CA ASN A 115 8.86 2.55 9.37
C ASN A 115 7.94 2.67 8.12
N PHE A 116 7.55 3.89 7.79
CA PHE A 116 6.77 4.21 6.58
C PHE A 116 7.69 4.60 5.41
N GLN A 117 8.73 3.81 5.14
CA GLN A 117 9.71 4.12 4.09
C GLN A 117 9.28 3.68 2.68
N GLY A 118 8.04 3.20 2.52
CA GLY A 118 7.55 2.67 1.25
C GLY A 118 8.27 1.39 0.79
N SER A 119 7.62 0.61 -0.05
CA SER A 119 8.27 -0.50 -0.75
C SER A 119 7.64 -0.76 -2.11
N PHE A 120 8.50 -1.20 -3.03
CA PHE A 120 8.13 -1.72 -4.35
C PHE A 120 8.58 -3.18 -4.42
N LEU A 121 7.63 -4.08 -4.66
CA LEU A 121 7.89 -5.52 -4.82
C LEU A 121 7.39 -5.95 -6.20
N PRO A 122 8.27 -6.18 -7.19
CA PRO A 122 7.86 -6.48 -8.55
C PRO A 122 7.01 -7.76 -8.63
N PHE A 123 6.15 -7.83 -9.64
CA PHE A 123 5.53 -9.09 -10.01
C PHE A 123 6.56 -10.01 -10.68
N ALA A 124 6.33 -11.32 -10.62
CA ALA A 124 7.10 -12.27 -11.42
C ALA A 124 7.02 -11.91 -12.91
N ALA A 125 8.11 -12.10 -13.66
CA ALA A 125 8.09 -11.75 -15.09
C ALA A 125 7.21 -12.74 -15.87
N THR A 126 7.28 -14.03 -15.52
CA THR A 126 6.56 -15.11 -16.21
C THR A 126 5.64 -15.89 -15.29
N LYS A 127 4.64 -16.57 -15.87
CA LYS A 127 3.77 -17.50 -15.14
C LYS A 127 4.56 -18.62 -14.47
N LYS A 128 5.61 -19.10 -15.15
CA LYS A 128 6.48 -20.17 -14.64
C LYS A 128 7.19 -19.74 -13.35
N GLU A 129 7.78 -18.55 -13.35
CA GLU A 129 8.42 -17.96 -12.17
C GLU A 129 7.42 -17.76 -11.04
N ARG A 130 6.24 -17.21 -11.35
CA ARG A 130 5.16 -17.00 -10.38
C ARG A 130 4.79 -18.30 -9.66
N VAL A 131 4.51 -19.36 -10.43
CA VAL A 131 4.11 -20.67 -9.90
C VAL A 131 5.24 -21.30 -9.09
N ALA A 132 6.49 -21.21 -9.55
CA ALA A 132 7.63 -21.73 -8.81
C ALA A 132 7.87 -21.02 -7.47
N ALA A 133 7.63 -19.71 -7.42
CA ALA A 133 7.73 -18.91 -6.20
C ALA A 133 6.49 -19.00 -5.28
N GLY A 134 5.39 -19.57 -5.78
CA GLY A 134 4.11 -19.58 -5.05
C GLY A 134 3.48 -18.19 -4.91
N ASP A 135 3.79 -17.25 -5.81
CA ASP A 135 3.24 -15.89 -5.75
C ASP A 135 1.75 -15.89 -6.14
N PRO A 136 0.84 -15.41 -5.28
CA PRO A 136 -0.58 -15.34 -5.60
C PRO A 136 -0.90 -14.24 -6.63
N ARG A 137 -0.04 -13.23 -6.78
CA ARG A 137 -0.24 -12.09 -7.69
C ARG A 137 0.09 -12.51 -9.12
N LEU A 138 -0.73 -12.09 -10.10
CA LEU A 138 -0.47 -12.41 -11.51
C LEU A 138 0.90 -11.89 -11.97
N SER A 139 1.60 -12.68 -12.78
CA SER A 139 2.85 -12.28 -13.42
C SER A 139 2.64 -11.16 -14.45
N LEU A 140 3.72 -10.48 -14.85
CA LEU A 140 3.69 -9.51 -15.93
C LEU A 140 3.22 -10.14 -17.25
N GLU A 141 3.68 -11.36 -17.57
CA GLU A 141 3.23 -12.12 -18.74
C GLU A 141 1.73 -12.42 -18.71
N GLU A 142 1.18 -12.80 -17.55
CA GLU A 142 -0.26 -13.07 -17.41
C GLU A 142 -1.10 -11.78 -17.46
N ARG A 143 -0.57 -10.67 -16.93
CA ARG A 143 -1.29 -9.40 -16.82
C ARG A 143 -1.22 -8.56 -18.10
N TYR A 144 -0.06 -8.54 -18.74
CA TYR A 144 0.24 -7.76 -19.93
C TYR A 144 0.85 -8.67 -21.01
N PRO A 145 0.06 -9.58 -21.60
CA PRO A 145 0.57 -10.55 -22.58
C PRO A 145 1.11 -9.87 -23.85
N THR A 146 0.69 -8.64 -24.11
CA THR A 146 1.22 -7.82 -25.20
C THR A 146 1.47 -6.39 -24.74
N LYS A 147 2.25 -5.65 -25.54
CA LYS A 147 2.49 -4.24 -25.31
C LYS A 147 1.18 -3.43 -25.34
N GLU A 148 0.26 -3.80 -26.23
CA GLU A 148 -1.04 -3.16 -26.38
C GLU A 148 -1.92 -3.39 -25.15
N ALA A 149 -1.82 -4.56 -24.50
CA ALA A 149 -2.51 -4.83 -23.24
C ALA A 149 -2.02 -3.90 -22.12
N TYR A 150 -0.70 -3.67 -22.03
CA TYR A 150 -0.14 -2.70 -21.08
C TYR A 150 -0.58 -1.27 -21.39
N VAL A 151 -0.49 -0.85 -22.66
CA VAL A 151 -0.96 0.48 -23.10
C VAL A 151 -2.44 0.68 -22.80
N SER A 152 -3.27 -0.34 -22.99
CA SER A 152 -4.69 -0.30 -22.67
C SER A 152 -4.94 -0.12 -21.16
N ALA A 153 -4.18 -0.83 -20.32
CA ALA A 153 -4.26 -0.68 -18.87
C ALA A 153 -3.85 0.75 -18.42
N VAL A 154 -2.75 1.27 -18.95
CA VAL A 154 -2.28 2.64 -18.69
C VAL A 154 -3.31 3.67 -19.16
N SER A 155 -3.86 3.51 -20.36
CA SER A 155 -4.91 4.40 -20.88
C SER A 155 -6.11 4.40 -19.97
N LYS A 156 -6.63 3.23 -19.60
CA LYS A 156 -7.80 3.11 -18.72
C LYS A 156 -7.56 3.78 -17.37
N ALA A 157 -6.38 3.57 -16.77
CA ALA A 157 -6.03 4.21 -15.50
C ALA A 157 -5.94 5.75 -15.63
N ALA A 158 -5.36 6.25 -16.72
CA ALA A 158 -5.27 7.68 -17.00
C ALA A 158 -6.65 8.30 -17.29
N ASP A 159 -7.51 7.62 -18.05
CA ASP A 159 -8.87 8.05 -18.38
C ASP A 159 -9.71 8.24 -17.10
N LEU A 160 -9.66 7.28 -16.17
CA LEU A 160 -10.33 7.38 -14.87
C LEU A 160 -9.87 8.60 -14.06
N LEU A 161 -8.58 8.94 -14.09
CA LEU A 161 -8.05 10.10 -13.38
C LEU A 161 -8.41 11.42 -14.07
N VAL A 162 -8.49 11.47 -15.40
CA VAL A 162 -8.98 12.65 -16.13
C VAL A 162 -10.46 12.88 -15.82
N GLU A 163 -11.28 11.83 -15.85
CA GLU A 163 -12.70 11.89 -15.47
C GLU A 163 -12.89 12.40 -14.03
N ALA A 164 -12.02 11.93 -13.11
CA ALA A 164 -11.99 12.39 -11.72
C ALA A 164 -11.34 13.78 -11.52
N ARG A 165 -10.84 14.42 -12.59
CA ARG A 165 -10.11 15.71 -12.56
C ARG A 165 -8.85 15.69 -11.69
N MET A 166 -8.23 14.52 -11.57
CA MET A 166 -6.96 14.29 -10.86
C MET A 166 -5.75 14.19 -11.79
N LEU A 167 -5.99 14.16 -13.10
CA LEU A 167 -4.96 14.17 -14.14
C LEU A 167 -5.40 15.10 -15.27
N LEU A 168 -4.46 15.88 -15.80
CA LEU A 168 -4.72 16.72 -16.97
C LEU A 168 -4.81 15.86 -18.24
N PRO A 169 -5.68 16.21 -19.22
CA PRO A 169 -5.75 15.50 -20.50
C PRO A 169 -4.38 15.40 -21.21
N GLU A 170 -3.57 16.45 -21.14
CA GLU A 170 -2.24 16.50 -21.75
C GLU A 170 -1.26 15.52 -21.09
N ASP A 171 -1.35 15.35 -19.76
CA ASP A 171 -0.54 14.37 -19.03
C ASP A 171 -0.99 12.94 -19.33
N ARG A 172 -2.29 12.72 -19.49
CA ARG A 172 -2.84 11.43 -19.95
C ARG A 172 -2.27 11.06 -21.32
N GLU A 173 -2.26 11.97 -22.28
CA GLU A 173 -1.64 11.74 -23.60
C GLU A 173 -0.16 11.40 -23.49
N ARG A 174 0.59 12.17 -22.69
CA ARG A 174 2.02 11.94 -22.46
C ARG A 174 2.32 10.56 -21.88
N LEU A 175 1.58 10.14 -20.85
CA LEU A 175 1.77 8.84 -20.18
C LEU A 175 1.40 7.66 -21.09
N VAL A 176 0.33 7.78 -21.87
CA VAL A 176 -0.06 6.74 -22.84
C VAL A 176 0.97 6.63 -23.95
N LYS A 177 1.48 7.76 -24.46
CA LYS A 177 2.55 7.76 -25.47
C LYS A 177 3.83 7.11 -24.94
N GLU A 178 4.21 7.40 -23.70
CA GLU A 178 5.37 6.75 -23.08
C GLU A 178 5.21 5.22 -22.99
N ALA A 179 4.02 4.73 -22.62
CA ALA A 179 3.72 3.31 -22.63
C ALA A 179 3.76 2.71 -24.05
N GLN A 180 3.29 3.45 -25.06
CA GLN A 180 3.35 3.05 -26.47
C GLN A 180 4.78 3.01 -27.01
N GLU A 181 5.70 3.82 -26.50
CA GLU A 181 7.10 3.81 -26.93
C GLU A 181 7.88 2.71 -26.20
N LYS A 182 7.81 2.70 -24.87
CA LYS A 182 8.69 1.90 -24.00
C LYS A 182 8.12 0.53 -23.63
N GLY A 183 6.80 0.34 -23.67
CA GLY A 183 6.14 -0.88 -23.20
C GLY A 183 6.09 -0.97 -21.67
N VAL A 184 6.03 -2.20 -21.15
CA VAL A 184 5.95 -2.48 -19.70
C VAL A 184 7.17 -1.89 -18.99
N ARG A 185 6.93 -1.13 -17.93
CA ARG A 185 8.00 -0.52 -17.11
C ARG A 185 8.82 -1.61 -16.40
N VAL A 186 10.12 -1.35 -16.24
CA VAL A 186 11.07 -2.25 -15.53
C VAL A 186 11.29 -1.86 -14.06
N GLY A 187 10.66 -0.78 -13.62
CA GLY A 187 10.78 -0.26 -12.26
C GLY A 187 9.70 0.77 -11.93
N PRO A 188 9.65 1.18 -10.64
CA PRO A 188 8.66 2.11 -10.13
C PRO A 188 8.74 3.47 -10.83
#